data_AF-A0A0F9IYE7-F1
#
_entry.id   AF-A0A0F9IYE7-F1
#
_cell.length_a   1.000
_cell.length_b   1.000
_cell.length_c   1.000
_cell.angle_alpha   90.00
_cell.angle_beta   90.00
_cell.angle_gamma   90.00
#
_symmetry.space_group_name_H-M   'P 1'
#
loop_
_entity.id
_entity.type
_entity.pdbx_description
1 polymer ?
#
loop_
_entity_poly.entity_id
_entity_poly.type
_entity_poly.pdbx_seq_one_letter_code
_entity_poly.pdbx_strand_id
1 'polypeptide(L)'
;MCGGCCKGFKEGEVYLYKEDILKLVKFLNQNSKTGLAKFAKDYIKVIDDSFFWKEPGEERGKTYQFKTLGFRFFGEEEKCHFLKDNKCTVHKARPFQCRSFPVGWRMLMESRKNFVSYSKKCPGLRALKGKFYPKKEILEWARSEYNLEESFFLEMKTHKFNILKVYPFLP
;
A
#
# COMPACT_ATOMS: atom_id res chain seq x y z
N MET A 1 10.46 -12.10 11.79
CA MET A 1 9.41 -11.07 11.60
C MET A 1 8.69 -10.88 12.93
N CYS A 2 8.41 -9.64 13.35
CA CYS A 2 7.74 -9.35 14.64
C CYS A 2 6.20 -9.20 14.53
N GLY A 3 5.65 -9.08 13.32
CA GLY A 3 4.20 -8.90 13.09
C GLY A 3 3.66 -7.50 13.39
N GLY A 4 4.49 -6.57 13.88
CA GLY A 4 4.06 -5.23 14.27
C GLY A 4 3.45 -4.40 13.13
N CYS A 5 3.98 -4.49 11.91
CA CYS A 5 3.44 -3.77 10.74
C CYS A 5 2.04 -4.26 10.28
N CYS A 6 1.53 -5.34 10.86
CA CYS A 6 0.21 -5.89 10.57
C CYS A 6 -0.82 -5.58 11.66
N LYS A 7 -0.47 -4.75 12.66
CA LYS A 7 -1.33 -4.37 13.79
C LYS A 7 -1.30 -2.85 13.98
N GLY A 8 -2.41 -2.29 14.42
CA GLY A 8 -2.51 -0.89 14.82
C GLY A 8 -2.48 0.05 13.64
N PHE A 9 -3.64 0.54 13.22
CA PHE A 9 -3.80 1.43 12.08
C PHE A 9 -3.59 2.91 12.46
N LYS A 10 -2.67 3.16 13.39
CA LYS A 10 -2.38 4.53 13.87
C LYS A 10 -1.28 5.22 13.05
N GLU A 11 -0.71 4.53 12.05
CA GLU A 11 0.48 4.99 11.32
C GLU A 11 0.28 5.17 9.82
N GLY A 12 -0.92 4.92 9.30
CA GLY A 12 -1.27 5.16 7.90
C GLY A 12 -2.04 4.03 7.25
N GLU A 13 -2.41 4.27 5.99
CA GLU A 13 -3.15 3.32 5.16
C GLU A 13 -2.23 2.34 4.44
N VAL A 14 -2.72 1.11 4.21
CA VAL A 14 -2.05 0.19 3.28
C VAL A 14 -2.84 0.17 2.00
N TYR A 15 -2.36 0.93 1.02
CA TYR A 15 -3.01 1.10 -0.27
C TYR A 15 -2.89 -0.17 -1.11
N LEU A 16 -3.93 -0.43 -1.89
CA LEU A 16 -4.04 -1.59 -2.77
C LEU A 16 -4.32 -1.15 -4.19
N TYR A 17 -3.47 -1.57 -5.12
CA TYR A 17 -3.71 -1.39 -6.55
C TYR A 17 -4.17 -2.69 -7.20
N LYS A 18 -4.62 -2.60 -8.45
CA LYS A 18 -5.16 -3.73 -9.23
C LYS A 18 -4.25 -4.95 -9.18
N GLU A 19 -2.96 -4.76 -9.43
CA GLU A 19 -1.96 -5.83 -9.44
C GLU A 19 -1.76 -6.48 -8.06
N ASP A 20 -1.85 -5.70 -6.98
CA ASP A 20 -1.77 -6.24 -5.62
C ASP A 20 -2.96 -7.18 -5.35
N ILE A 21 -4.17 -6.76 -5.74
CA ILE A 21 -5.40 -7.53 -5.58
C ILE A 21 -5.33 -8.83 -6.39
N LEU A 22 -4.95 -8.75 -7.67
CA LEU A 22 -4.81 -9.91 -8.54
C LEU A 22 -3.80 -10.92 -7.98
N LYS A 23 -2.65 -10.42 -7.50
CA LYS A 23 -1.61 -11.26 -6.90
C LYS A 23 -2.08 -11.94 -5.61
N LEU A 24 -2.79 -11.22 -4.74
CA LEU A 24 -3.34 -11.76 -3.50
C LEU A 24 -4.40 -12.83 -3.77
N VAL A 25 -5.35 -12.55 -4.67
CA VAL A 25 -6.39 -13.51 -5.08
C VAL A 25 -5.76 -14.76 -5.68
N LYS A 26 -4.80 -14.61 -6.60
CA LYS A 26 -4.08 -15.75 -7.20
C LYS A 26 -3.36 -16.59 -6.13
N PHE A 27 -2.75 -15.96 -5.14
CA PHE A 27 -2.07 -16.67 -4.06
C PHE A 27 -3.05 -17.40 -3.14
N LEU A 28 -4.15 -16.76 -2.74
CA LEU A 28 -5.19 -17.39 -1.92
C LEU A 28 -5.86 -18.57 -2.66
N ASN A 29 -5.92 -18.49 -3.99
CA ASN A 29 -6.46 -19.54 -4.84
C ASN A 29 -5.63 -20.82 -4.90
N GLN A 30 -4.44 -20.83 -4.32
CA GLN A 30 -3.64 -22.06 -4.16
C GLN A 30 -4.23 -22.99 -3.09
N ASN A 31 -4.99 -22.46 -2.12
CA ASN A 31 -5.51 -23.20 -0.98
C ASN A 31 -7.04 -23.06 -0.78
N SER A 32 -7.68 -22.15 -1.52
CA SER A 32 -9.12 -21.86 -1.44
C SER A 32 -9.64 -21.44 -2.82
N LYS A 33 -10.94 -21.24 -3.01
CA LYS A 33 -11.47 -20.56 -4.22
C LYS A 33 -12.11 -19.25 -3.81
N THR A 34 -11.51 -18.14 -4.22
CA THR A 34 -12.02 -16.78 -4.03
C THR A 34 -11.95 -15.99 -5.34
N GLY A 35 -13.03 -15.27 -5.64
CA GLY A 35 -13.11 -14.33 -6.76
C GLY A 35 -12.81 -12.90 -6.32
N LEU A 36 -12.62 -11.99 -7.29
CA LEU A 36 -12.31 -10.58 -7.01
C LEU A 36 -13.40 -9.89 -6.18
N ALA A 37 -14.68 -10.12 -6.49
CA ALA A 37 -15.78 -9.52 -5.75
C ALA A 37 -15.84 -9.98 -4.29
N LYS A 38 -15.65 -11.28 -4.03
CA LYS A 38 -15.57 -11.83 -2.68
C LYS A 38 -14.36 -11.26 -1.93
N PHE A 39 -13.20 -11.22 -2.58
CA PHE A 39 -11.99 -10.65 -2.00
C PHE A 39 -12.17 -9.17 -1.64
N ALA A 40 -12.74 -8.38 -2.55
CA ALA A 40 -13.00 -6.97 -2.32
C ALA A 40 -13.97 -6.77 -1.16
N LYS A 41 -15.06 -7.55 -1.13
CA LYS A 41 -16.02 -7.52 -0.03
C LYS A 41 -15.38 -7.85 1.31
N ASP A 42 -14.48 -8.84 1.37
CA ASP A 42 -13.94 -9.36 2.62
C ASP A 42 -12.74 -8.54 3.13
N TYR A 43 -11.88 -8.03 2.23
CA TYR A 43 -10.55 -7.50 2.58
C TYR A 43 -10.27 -6.05 2.17
N ILE A 44 -11.11 -5.42 1.35
CA ILE A 44 -10.84 -4.07 0.83
C ILE A 44 -11.78 -3.05 1.47
N LYS A 45 -11.28 -1.85 1.75
CA LYS A 45 -12.09 -0.66 2.05
C LYS A 45 -11.82 0.43 1.02
N VAL A 46 -12.85 1.19 0.68
CA VAL A 46 -12.70 2.41 -0.12
C VAL A 46 -12.37 3.56 0.83
N ILE A 47 -11.34 4.31 0.53
CA ILE A 47 -10.85 5.42 1.35
C ILE A 47 -10.70 6.69 0.51
N ASP A 48 -10.66 7.84 1.16
CA ASP A 48 -10.33 9.12 0.54
C ASP A 48 -8.82 9.29 0.44
N ASP A 49 -8.37 9.82 -0.69
CA ASP A 49 -6.97 10.14 -0.95
C ASP A 49 -6.85 11.41 -1.78
N SER A 50 -5.62 11.92 -1.88
CA SER A 50 -5.35 13.11 -2.66
C SER A 50 -4.01 13.06 -3.39
N PHE A 51 -3.99 13.65 -4.58
CA PHE A 51 -2.78 13.71 -5.40
C PHE A 51 -2.59 15.11 -5.96
N PHE A 52 -1.37 15.65 -5.80
CA PHE A 52 -1.00 16.91 -6.41
C PHE A 52 -0.61 16.67 -7.87
N TRP A 53 -1.28 17.35 -8.78
CA TRP A 53 -1.01 17.23 -10.21
C TRP A 53 -0.97 18.61 -10.88
N LYS A 54 0.03 18.78 -11.75
CA LYS A 54 0.16 19.95 -12.61
C LYS A 54 -0.07 19.51 -14.05
N GLU A 55 -1.10 20.06 -14.68
CA GLU A 55 -1.40 19.73 -16.08
C GLU A 55 -0.31 20.26 -17.01
N PRO A 56 -0.01 19.54 -18.10
CA PRO A 56 0.84 20.07 -19.16
C PRO A 56 0.26 21.40 -19.69
N GLY A 57 1.08 22.45 -19.66
CA GLY A 57 0.70 23.79 -20.15
C GLY A 57 0.07 24.72 -19.10
N GLU A 58 -0.27 24.23 -17.91
CA GLU A 58 -0.77 25.09 -16.82
C GLU A 58 0.39 25.74 -16.05
N GLU A 59 0.18 26.95 -15.52
CA GLU A 59 1.18 27.62 -14.69
C GLU A 59 1.22 27.02 -13.27
N ARG A 60 0.06 26.62 -12.74
CA ARG A 60 -0.12 26.14 -11.36
C ARG A 60 -0.68 24.73 -11.34
N GLY A 61 -0.14 23.90 -10.44
CA GLY A 61 -0.73 22.60 -10.11
C GLY A 61 -1.83 22.74 -9.05
N LYS A 62 -2.65 21.70 -8.90
CA LYS A 62 -3.67 21.62 -7.86
C LYS A 62 -3.75 20.23 -7.26
N THR A 63 -4.30 20.15 -6.07
CA THR A 63 -4.56 18.88 -5.38
C THR A 63 -5.93 18.35 -5.78
N TYR A 64 -5.99 17.12 -6.24
CA TYR A 64 -7.22 16.40 -6.56
C TYR A 64 -7.55 15.46 -5.43
N GLN A 65 -8.82 15.44 -5.01
CA GLN A 65 -9.34 14.47 -4.05
C GLN A 65 -10.10 13.37 -4.81
N PHE A 66 -9.85 12.11 -4.47
CA PHE A 66 -10.49 10.97 -5.12
C PHE A 66 -10.55 9.76 -4.18
N LYS A 67 -11.29 8.74 -4.58
CA LYS A 67 -11.39 7.48 -3.85
C LYS A 67 -10.30 6.51 -4.30
N THR A 68 -9.70 5.81 -3.35
CA THR A 68 -8.75 4.72 -3.60
C THR A 68 -9.08 3.51 -2.72
N LEU A 69 -8.28 2.45 -2.82
CA LEU A 69 -8.48 1.21 -2.08
C LEU A 69 -7.40 1.06 -1.01
N GLY A 70 -7.85 0.77 0.21
CA GLY A 70 -7.01 0.36 1.32
C GLY A 70 -7.33 -1.07 1.77
N PHE A 71 -6.38 -1.72 2.43
CA PHE A 71 -6.68 -2.94 3.16
C PHE A 71 -7.66 -2.64 4.30
N ARG A 72 -8.65 -3.52 4.46
CA ARG A 72 -9.48 -3.54 5.65
C ARG A 72 -8.72 -4.20 6.79
N PHE A 73 -8.73 -3.54 7.94
CA PHE A 73 -8.25 -4.07 9.21
C PHE A 73 -9.45 -4.35 10.11
N PHE A 74 -9.32 -5.25 11.06
CA PHE A 74 -10.42 -5.69 11.91
C PHE A 74 -10.04 -5.75 13.39
N GLY A 75 -11.07 -5.67 14.25
CA GLY A 75 -10.94 -5.69 15.70
C GLY A 75 -10.39 -4.38 16.29
N GLU A 76 -10.40 -4.27 17.61
CA GLU A 76 -9.96 -3.07 18.34
C GLU A 76 -8.47 -2.77 18.16
N GLU A 77 -7.66 -3.80 17.95
CA GLU A 77 -6.22 -3.67 17.66
C GLU A 77 -5.92 -3.37 16.19
N GLU A 78 -6.95 -3.25 15.34
CA GLU A 78 -6.84 -3.01 13.90
C GLU A 78 -5.80 -3.94 13.25
N LYS A 79 -6.12 -5.23 13.22
CA LYS A 79 -5.24 -6.29 12.72
C LYS A 79 -5.50 -6.58 11.25
N CYS A 80 -4.44 -6.90 10.51
CA CYS A 80 -4.54 -7.41 9.15
C CYS A 80 -5.11 -8.83 9.15
N HIS A 81 -6.07 -9.12 8.26
CA HIS A 81 -6.68 -10.45 8.10
C HIS A 81 -5.68 -11.59 7.87
N PHE A 82 -4.49 -11.28 7.34
CA PHE A 82 -3.48 -12.28 7.01
C PHE A 82 -2.43 -12.49 8.09
N LEU A 83 -2.57 -11.85 9.26
CA LEU A 83 -1.67 -12.03 10.39
C LEU A 83 -2.10 -13.23 11.24
N LYS A 84 -1.27 -14.27 11.30
CA LYS A 84 -1.44 -15.43 12.18
C LYS A 84 -0.15 -15.71 12.93
N ASP A 85 -0.21 -15.87 14.26
CA ASP A 85 0.97 -16.13 15.11
C ASP A 85 2.13 -15.14 14.88
N ASN A 86 1.81 -13.85 14.74
CA ASN A 86 2.72 -12.75 14.38
C ASN A 86 3.48 -12.93 13.03
N LYS A 87 2.97 -13.81 12.15
CA LYS A 87 3.51 -14.08 10.82
C LYS A 87 2.47 -13.74 9.74
N CYS A 88 2.93 -13.14 8.65
CA CYS A 88 2.11 -12.88 7.48
C CYS A 88 1.91 -14.17 6.69
N THR A 89 0.68 -14.67 6.61
CA THR A 89 0.32 -15.88 5.86
C THR A 89 0.49 -15.71 4.34
N VAL A 90 0.37 -14.48 3.84
CA VAL A 90 0.54 -14.12 2.42
C VAL A 90 1.89 -13.47 2.12
N HIS A 91 2.93 -13.74 2.91
CA HIS A 91 4.23 -13.05 2.81
C HIS A 91 4.81 -12.97 1.38
N LYS A 92 4.67 -14.04 0.59
CA LYS A 92 5.14 -14.10 -0.81
C LYS A 92 4.28 -13.24 -1.76
N ALA A 93 3.00 -13.06 -1.44
CA ALA A 93 2.02 -12.34 -2.24
C ALA A 93 1.69 -10.94 -1.72
N ARG A 94 2.41 -10.44 -0.70
CA ARG A 94 2.23 -9.10 -0.14
C ARG A 94 2.12 -8.02 -1.22
N PRO A 95 1.26 -7.00 -0.98
CA PRO A 95 1.16 -5.86 -1.87
C PRO A 95 2.45 -5.06 -1.88
N PHE A 96 2.56 -4.13 -2.82
CA PHE A 96 3.74 -3.28 -2.97
C PHE A 96 4.15 -2.60 -1.66
N GLN A 97 3.24 -1.89 -0.98
CA GLN A 97 3.56 -1.14 0.24
C GLN A 97 4.04 -2.03 1.39
N CYS A 98 3.46 -3.23 1.56
CA CYS A 98 3.93 -4.18 2.57
C CYS A 98 5.29 -4.81 2.21
N ARG A 99 5.65 -4.87 0.92
CA ARG A 99 6.94 -5.40 0.45
C ARG A 99 8.04 -4.35 0.53
N SER A 100 7.72 -3.09 0.26
CA SER A 100 8.66 -1.96 0.31
C SER A 100 8.94 -1.51 1.74
N PHE A 101 8.05 -1.79 2.69
CA PHE A 101 8.27 -1.49 4.11
C PHE A 101 9.51 -2.19 4.69
N PRO A 102 10.31 -1.53 5.55
CA PRO A 102 10.18 -0.15 6.02
C PRO A 102 11.00 0.89 5.23
N VAL A 103 11.78 0.51 4.22
CA VAL A 103 12.77 1.41 3.60
C VAL A 103 12.34 2.01 2.26
N GLY A 104 11.35 1.42 1.59
CA GLY A 104 10.91 1.86 0.26
C GLY A 104 9.78 2.88 0.27
N TRP A 105 9.38 3.38 1.44
CA TRP A 105 8.36 4.44 1.55
C TRP A 105 9.02 5.80 1.35
N ARG A 106 8.52 6.56 0.38
CA ARG A 106 9.03 7.87 -0.02
C ARG A 106 9.09 8.83 1.17
N MET A 107 8.05 8.85 2.03
CA MET A 107 8.00 9.72 3.22
C MET A 107 9.15 9.50 4.22
N LEU A 108 9.72 8.29 4.25
CA LEU A 108 10.85 7.95 5.13
C LEU A 108 12.17 8.30 4.47
N MET A 109 12.25 8.25 3.13
CA MET A 109 13.47 8.54 2.38
C MET A 109 13.68 10.03 2.10
N GLU A 110 12.60 10.82 2.02
CA GLU A 110 12.69 12.27 1.78
C GLU A 110 13.05 13.08 3.02
N SER A 111 12.85 12.52 4.22
CA SER A 111 13.05 13.25 5.48
C SER A 111 13.84 12.42 6.48
N ARG A 112 15.08 12.86 6.75
CA ARG A 112 15.92 12.28 7.81
C ARG A 112 15.21 12.31 9.16
N LYS A 113 14.43 13.35 9.45
CA LYS A 113 13.64 13.47 10.68
C LYS A 113 12.59 12.36 10.77
N ASN A 114 11.88 12.09 9.68
CA ASN A 114 10.88 11.02 9.64
C ASN A 114 11.54 9.66 9.84
N PHE A 115 12.66 9.40 9.15
CA PHE A 115 13.41 8.16 9.31
C PHE A 115 13.85 7.92 10.76
N VAL A 116 14.43 8.93 11.42
CA VAL A 116 14.89 8.83 12.82
C VAL A 116 13.71 8.65 13.78
N SER A 117 12.59 9.32 13.54
CA SER A 117 11.38 9.14 14.35
C SER A 117 10.83 7.71 14.21
N TYR A 118 10.75 7.23 12.97
CA TYR A 118 10.18 5.92 12.65
C TYR A 118 11.07 4.76 13.11
N SER A 119 12.40 4.93 13.07
CA SER A 119 13.35 3.91 13.53
C SER A 119 13.28 3.63 15.04
N LYS A 120 12.82 4.60 15.83
CA LYS A 120 12.52 4.39 17.27
C LYS A 120 11.38 3.39 17.46
N LYS A 121 10.37 3.45 16.59
CA LYS A 121 9.16 2.61 16.65
C LYS A 121 9.36 1.25 16.01
N CYS A 122 10.01 1.21 14.84
CA CYS A 122 10.22 -0.03 14.09
C CYS A 122 11.57 -0.67 14.46
N PRO A 123 11.59 -1.81 15.20
CA PRO A 123 12.84 -2.50 15.51
C PRO A 123 13.56 -3.01 14.25
N GLY A 124 12.82 -3.23 13.15
CA GLY A 124 13.38 -3.67 11.87
C GLY A 124 14.34 -2.66 11.23
N LEU A 125 14.17 -1.36 11.47
CA LEU A 125 15.07 -0.31 10.99
C LEU A 125 16.38 -0.22 11.80
N ARG A 126 16.41 -0.81 12.99
CA ARG A 126 17.59 -0.88 13.86
C ARG A 126 18.28 -2.25 13.82
N ALA A 127 17.72 -3.20 13.09
CA ALA A 127 18.25 -4.55 13.02
C ALA A 127 19.56 -4.57 12.20
N LEU A 128 20.63 -5.12 12.79
CA LEU A 128 21.92 -5.31 12.13
C LEU A 128 21.99 -6.57 11.26
N LYS A 129 20.91 -7.37 11.23
CA LYS A 129 20.80 -8.62 10.46
C LYS A 129 19.69 -8.49 9.43
N GLY A 130 20.00 -8.75 8.16
CA GLY A 130 19.01 -8.71 7.08
C GLY A 130 19.66 -8.64 5.69
N LYS A 131 18.83 -8.59 4.65
CA LYS A 131 19.29 -8.28 3.30
C LYS A 131 19.78 -6.84 3.27
N PHE A 132 21.00 -6.63 2.76
CA PHE A 132 21.50 -5.30 2.44
C PHE A 132 20.81 -4.79 1.16
N TYR A 133 20.30 -3.56 1.22
CA TYR A 133 19.67 -2.89 0.10
C TYR A 133 20.54 -1.69 -0.30
N PRO A 134 21.12 -1.67 -1.52
CA PRO A 134 21.88 -0.52 -1.97
C PRO A 134 20.98 0.70 -2.14
N LYS A 135 21.55 1.90 -2.00
CA LYS A 135 20.83 3.18 -2.17
C LYS A 135 20.00 3.23 -3.45
N LYS A 136 20.52 2.67 -4.55
CA LYS A 136 19.82 2.61 -5.84
C LYS A 136 18.50 1.83 -5.75
N GLU A 137 18.52 0.62 -5.16
CA GLU A 137 17.31 -0.22 -4.99
C GLU A 137 16.26 0.48 -4.11
N ILE A 138 16.70 1.17 -3.05
CA ILE A 138 15.81 1.92 -2.16
C ILE A 138 15.15 3.10 -2.90
N LEU A 139 15.92 3.86 -3.67
CA LEU A 139 15.39 4.97 -4.47
C LEU A 139 14.46 4.48 -5.59
N GLU A 140 14.74 3.32 -6.18
CA GLU A 140 13.86 2.68 -7.16
C GLU A 140 12.51 2.29 -6.55
N TRP A 141 12.49 1.80 -5.30
CA TRP A 141 11.24 1.54 -4.60
C TRP A 141 10.46 2.81 -4.29
N ALA A 142 11.11 3.86 -3.78
CA ALA A 142 10.45 5.14 -3.53
C ALA A 142 9.87 5.76 -4.81
N ARG A 143 10.56 5.62 -5.95
CA ARG A 143 10.04 6.01 -7.27
C ARG A 143 8.87 5.14 -7.71
N SER A 144 8.96 3.82 -7.51
CA SER A 144 7.90 2.90 -7.88
C SER A 144 6.60 3.17 -7.10
N GLU A 145 6.71 3.57 -5.83
CA GLU A 145 5.56 4.00 -5.03
C GLU A 145 4.85 5.21 -5.67
N TYR A 146 5.61 6.26 -5.97
CA TYR A 146 5.06 7.46 -6.62
C TYR A 146 4.47 7.15 -8.00
N ASN A 147 5.13 6.32 -8.80
CA ASN A 147 4.63 5.95 -10.13
C ASN A 147 3.32 5.14 -10.03
N LEU A 148 3.15 4.33 -8.99
CA LEU A 148 1.88 3.62 -8.75
C LEU A 148 0.76 4.60 -8.42
N GLU A 149 1.01 5.55 -7.53
CA GLU A 149 0.05 6.62 -7.18
C GLU A 149 -0.30 7.48 -8.40
N GLU A 150 0.71 7.90 -9.18
CA GLU A 150 0.54 8.71 -10.39
C GLU A 150 -0.27 7.96 -11.46
N SER A 151 0.11 6.71 -11.76
CA SER A 151 -0.60 5.91 -12.76
C SER A 151 -2.05 5.66 -12.37
N PHE A 152 -2.31 5.38 -11.09
CA PHE A 152 -3.67 5.24 -10.58
C PHE A 152 -4.45 6.55 -10.65
N PHE A 153 -3.84 7.68 -10.29
CA PHE A 153 -4.47 8.99 -10.42
C PHE A 153 -4.86 9.29 -11.87
N LEU A 154 -3.98 9.02 -12.83
CA LEU A 154 -4.26 9.21 -14.25
C LEU A 154 -5.40 8.31 -14.73
N GLU A 155 -5.44 7.05 -14.30
CA GLU A 155 -6.56 6.13 -14.58
C GLU A 155 -7.87 6.64 -13.96
N MET A 156 -7.85 7.11 -12.72
CA MET A 156 -9.03 7.72 -12.10
C MET A 156 -9.51 8.95 -12.88
N LYS A 157 -8.58 9.79 -13.36
CA LYS A 157 -8.89 10.97 -14.15
C LYS A 157 -9.56 10.61 -15.48
N THR A 158 -9.10 9.60 -16.22
CA THR A 158 -9.76 9.15 -17.47
C THR A 158 -11.20 8.67 -17.21
N HIS A 159 -11.45 8.09 -16.03
CA HIS A 159 -12.76 7.62 -15.60
C HIS A 159 -13.59 8.65 -14.83
N LYS A 160 -13.23 9.95 -14.88
CA LYS A 160 -13.91 11.06 -14.18
C LYS A 160 -14.05 10.81 -12.66
N PHE A 161 -13.01 10.24 -12.06
CA PHE A 161 -12.91 9.87 -10.65
C PHE A 161 -13.96 8.88 -10.16
N ASN A 162 -14.55 8.08 -11.06
CA ASN A 162 -15.48 7.01 -10.70
C ASN A 162 -14.72 5.70 -10.42
N ILE A 163 -14.55 5.37 -9.14
CA ILE A 163 -13.82 4.18 -8.70
C ILE A 163 -14.45 2.86 -9.19
N LEU A 164 -15.77 2.80 -9.38
CA LEU A 164 -16.46 1.59 -9.87
C LEU A 164 -16.16 1.32 -11.35
N LYS A 165 -15.78 2.34 -12.12
CA LYS A 165 -15.31 2.15 -13.50
C LYS A 165 -13.90 1.54 -13.55
N VAL A 166 -13.05 1.90 -12.59
CA VAL A 166 -11.68 1.36 -12.47
C VAL A 166 -11.69 -0.04 -11.86
N TYR A 167 -12.53 -0.24 -10.84
CA TYR A 167 -12.67 -1.50 -10.11
C TYR A 167 -14.12 -1.99 -10.16
N PRO A 168 -14.56 -2.60 -11.28
CA PRO A 168 -15.95 -3.07 -11.44
C PRO A 168 -16.32 -4.26 -10.55
N PHE A 169 -15.35 -4.86 -9.86
CA PHE A 169 -15.58 -5.93 -8.88
C PHE A 169 -15.89 -5.41 -7.48
N LEU A 170 -15.82 -4.09 -7.24
CA LEU A 170 -16.27 -3.51 -5.99
C LEU A 170 -17.80 -3.70 -5.85
N PRO A 171 -18.30 -3.92 -4.62
CA PRO A 171 -19.73 -4.06 -4.36
C PRO A 171 -20.51 -2.77 -4.58
#